data_AF-X1RJB3-F1
#
_entry.id   AF-X1RJB3-F1
#
_cell.length_a   1.000
_cell.length_b   1.000
_cell.length_c   1.000
_cell.angle_alpha   90.00
_cell.angle_beta   90.00
_cell.angle_gamma   90.00
#
_symmetry.space_group_name_H-M   'P 1'
#
loop_
_entity.id
_entity.type
_entity.pdbx_description
1 polymer ?
#
loop_
_entity_poly.entity_id
_entity_poly.type
_entity_poly.pdbx_seq_one_letter_code
_entity_poly.pdbx_strand_id
1 'polypeptide(L)'
;MSKQRFPIENPKPNIDEFMQIMAGKETIKRVPLVEYVVDDAVMKLILEGMMGRKWVDISDETGVLSNKTKFSKEHLEILHAWLDNIISFWYHMGYDFVRIEIIPPYPDVHLHTAVDTASLKRDLKRNWADLMDGPISSWDDFENYKWPIITDDDFYIHRYICKNLPEGMGFISCHAGGVYEHAVRLFGYENLCINLIDNPELVKAVIDKVGEITLKYNE
;
A
#
# COMPACT_ATOMS: atom_id res chain seq x y z
N MET A 1 -10.36 -1.61 34.52
CA MET A 1 -9.91 -1.61 33.11
C MET A 1 -8.45 -2.02 33.12
N SER A 2 -8.07 -3.08 32.40
CA SER A 2 -6.67 -3.52 32.34
C SER A 2 -5.83 -2.35 31.83
N LYS A 3 -4.72 -2.04 32.52
CA LYS A 3 -3.72 -1.07 32.10
C LYS A 3 -3.30 -1.43 30.67
N GLN A 4 -3.74 -0.66 29.68
CA GLN A 4 -3.39 -0.92 28.29
C GLN A 4 -1.86 -0.90 28.20
N ARG A 5 -1.27 -1.92 27.56
CA ARG A 5 0.19 -2.12 27.48
C ARG A 5 0.83 -1.37 26.31
N PHE A 6 0.05 -0.62 25.55
CA PHE A 6 0.55 0.17 24.43
C PHE A 6 1.19 1.47 24.92
N PRO A 7 2.26 1.94 24.28
CA PRO A 7 3.01 3.11 24.74
C PRO A 7 2.33 4.43 24.34
N ILE A 8 0.99 4.53 24.45
CA ILE A 8 0.21 5.65 23.92
C ILE A 8 0.73 7.00 24.43
N GLU A 9 1.07 7.11 25.71
CA GLU A 9 1.54 8.38 26.28
C GLU A 9 3.02 8.69 25.99
N ASN A 10 3.85 7.66 25.77
CA ASN A 10 5.29 7.84 25.64
C ASN A 10 5.91 6.82 24.66
N PRO A 11 5.61 6.93 23.35
CA PRO A 11 6.26 6.10 22.35
C PRO A 11 7.74 6.44 22.23
N LYS A 12 8.55 5.43 21.90
CA LYS A 12 10.00 5.56 21.71
C LYS A 12 10.42 4.75 20.49
N PRO A 13 10.00 5.16 19.28
CA PRO A 13 10.45 4.50 18.06
C PRO A 13 11.96 4.67 17.92
N ASN A 14 12.61 3.64 17.39
CA ASN A 14 14.04 3.62 17.14
C ASN A 14 14.31 2.84 15.85
N ILE A 15 14.20 3.53 14.72
CA ILE A 15 14.42 2.94 13.40
C ILE A 15 15.85 2.42 13.23
N ASP A 16 16.85 3.05 13.84
CA ASP A 16 18.23 2.61 13.72
C ASP A 16 18.43 1.24 14.39
N GLU A 17 17.95 1.08 15.64
CA GLU A 17 17.97 -0.22 16.33
C GLU A 17 17.17 -1.27 15.55
N PHE A 18 15.98 -0.90 15.03
CA PHE A 18 15.19 -1.79 14.18
C PHE A 18 16.00 -2.30 12.99
N MET A 19 16.68 -1.40 12.26
CA MET A 19 17.48 -1.75 11.09
C MET A 19 18.71 -2.58 11.46
N GLN A 20 19.38 -2.30 12.58
CA GLN A 20 20.50 -3.13 13.06
C GLN A 20 20.05 -4.55 13.44
N ILE A 21 18.89 -4.69 14.08
CA ILE A 21 18.31 -5.99 14.43
C ILE A 21 17.94 -6.76 13.15
N MET A 22 17.23 -6.13 12.21
CA MET A 22 16.85 -6.76 10.93
C MET A 22 18.08 -7.17 10.10
N ALA A 23 19.17 -6.40 10.19
CA ALA A 23 20.44 -6.72 9.55
C ALA A 23 21.26 -7.79 10.30
N GLY A 24 20.78 -8.32 11.44
CA GLY A 24 21.48 -9.31 12.25
C GLY A 24 22.74 -8.77 12.95
N LYS A 25 22.86 -7.45 13.10
CA LYS A 25 24.05 -6.77 13.66
C LYS A 25 23.95 -6.54 15.17
N GLU A 26 22.75 -6.55 15.73
CA GLU A 26 22.52 -6.39 17.17
C GLU A 26 21.71 -7.52 17.77
N THR A 27 21.95 -7.80 19.05
CA THR A 27 21.12 -8.70 19.85
C THR A 27 19.81 -8.02 20.23
N ILE A 28 18.70 -8.74 20.09
CA ILE A 28 17.36 -8.23 20.39
C ILE A 28 17.23 -7.90 21.90
N LYS A 29 17.17 -6.61 22.24
CA LYS A 29 16.88 -6.12 23.60
C LYS A 29 15.40 -5.82 23.81
N ARG A 30 14.74 -5.37 22.75
CA ARG A 30 13.30 -5.14 22.63
C ARG A 30 12.82 -5.86 21.37
N VAL A 31 11.71 -6.57 21.45
CA VAL A 31 11.13 -7.27 20.29
C VAL A 31 10.62 -6.22 19.29
N PRO A 32 11.17 -6.17 18.05
CA PRO A 32 10.64 -5.29 17.01
C PRO A 32 9.22 -5.72 16.64
N LEU A 33 8.31 -4.76 16.51
CA LEU A 33 6.97 -5.00 16.02
C LEU A 33 6.93 -4.73 14.52
N VAL A 34 6.32 -5.65 13.79
CA VAL A 34 6.06 -5.51 12.35
C VAL A 34 4.61 -5.87 12.13
N GLU A 35 3.92 -5.00 11.41
CA GLU A 35 2.60 -5.30 10.86
C GLU A 35 2.65 -5.02 9.35
N TYR A 36 1.96 -5.87 8.59
CA TYR A 36 1.89 -5.71 7.15
C TYR A 36 0.80 -4.70 6.79
N VAL A 37 -0.44 -4.89 7.24
CA VAL A 37 -1.54 -3.95 6.99
C VAL A 37 -2.42 -3.89 8.23
N VAL A 38 -2.84 -2.69 8.62
CA VAL A 38 -3.84 -2.50 9.67
C VAL A 38 -5.13 -2.05 9.00
N ASP A 39 -6.22 -2.80 9.23
CA ASP A 39 -7.54 -2.47 8.71
C ASP A 39 -8.06 -1.14 9.29
N ASP A 40 -8.66 -0.31 8.43
CA ASP A 40 -9.22 0.99 8.81
C ASP A 40 -10.19 0.90 9.98
N ALA A 41 -10.98 -0.18 10.08
CA ALA A 41 -11.90 -0.30 11.20
C ALA A 41 -11.21 -0.58 12.53
N VAL A 42 -10.01 -1.18 12.52
CA VAL A 42 -9.18 -1.34 13.71
C VAL A 42 -8.56 0.02 14.07
N MET A 43 -8.00 0.72 13.09
CA MET A 43 -7.40 2.04 13.29
C MET A 43 -8.43 3.04 13.82
N LYS A 44 -9.63 3.10 13.21
CA LYS A 44 -10.74 3.96 13.65
C LYS A 44 -11.07 3.78 15.13
N LEU A 45 -11.29 2.54 15.57
CA LEU A 45 -11.65 2.25 16.96
C LEU A 45 -10.57 2.70 17.95
N ILE A 46 -9.30 2.54 17.58
CA ILE A 46 -8.16 2.92 18.41
C ILE A 46 -7.98 4.44 18.41
N LEU A 47 -8.02 5.08 17.24
CA LEU A 47 -7.86 6.53 17.10
C LEU A 47 -8.96 7.29 17.84
N GLU A 48 -10.22 6.93 17.62
CA GLU A 48 -11.36 7.58 18.27
C GLU A 48 -11.46 7.21 19.76
N GLY A 49 -11.36 5.91 20.07
CA GLY A 49 -11.63 5.40 21.41
C GLY A 49 -10.48 5.55 22.41
N MET A 50 -9.23 5.53 21.94
CA MET A 50 -8.05 5.53 22.81
C MET A 50 -7.19 6.79 22.67
N MET A 51 -7.25 7.47 21.52
CA MET A 51 -6.41 8.65 21.24
C MET A 51 -7.22 9.95 21.11
N GLY A 52 -8.56 9.89 21.13
CA GLY A 52 -9.43 11.05 20.97
C GLY A 52 -9.31 11.75 19.61
N ARG A 53 -8.75 11.08 18.61
CA ARG A 53 -8.58 11.59 17.25
C ARG A 53 -9.81 11.29 16.42
N LYS A 54 -10.23 12.24 15.59
CA LYS A 54 -11.34 12.04 14.65
C LYS A 54 -10.86 11.16 13.48
N TRP A 55 -11.60 10.10 13.18
CA TRP A 55 -11.34 9.29 11.99
C TRP A 55 -11.62 10.09 10.71
N VAL A 56 -10.77 9.91 9.71
CA VAL A 56 -10.91 10.48 8.37
C VAL A 56 -11.04 9.30 7.43
N ASP A 57 -12.19 9.18 6.77
CA ASP A 57 -12.47 8.09 5.87
C ASP A 57 -12.09 8.49 4.44
N ILE A 58 -11.27 7.66 3.79
CA ILE A 58 -10.86 7.82 2.38
C ILE A 58 -11.33 6.62 1.54
N SER A 59 -12.33 5.85 1.97
CA SER A 59 -12.81 4.67 1.23
C SER A 59 -13.41 5.01 -0.14
N ASP A 60 -14.09 6.14 -0.26
CA ASP A 60 -14.61 6.68 -1.53
C ASP A 60 -13.48 7.22 -2.43
N GLU A 61 -12.29 7.33 -1.82
CA GLU A 61 -11.04 7.78 -2.37
C GLU A 61 -10.09 6.60 -2.60
N THR A 62 -10.53 5.35 -2.66
CA THR A 62 -9.66 4.15 -2.87
C THR A 62 -8.72 4.22 -4.09
N GLY A 63 -8.97 5.10 -5.06
CA GLY A 63 -8.03 5.43 -6.14
C GLY A 63 -6.96 6.47 -5.79
N VAL A 64 -6.97 7.09 -4.60
CA VAL A 64 -6.24 8.33 -4.26
C VAL A 64 -4.76 8.15 -4.06
N LEU A 65 -4.28 6.96 -3.67
CA LEU A 65 -2.84 6.76 -3.53
C LEU A 65 -2.12 6.61 -4.89
N SER A 66 -2.85 6.47 -5.99
CA SER A 66 -2.26 6.27 -7.33
C SER A 66 -2.84 7.20 -8.41
N ASN A 67 -4.02 7.79 -8.21
CA ASN A 67 -4.68 8.63 -9.19
C ASN A 67 -4.35 10.12 -8.99
N LYS A 68 -3.31 10.57 -9.70
CA LYS A 68 -2.80 11.96 -9.75
C LYS A 68 -3.85 13.02 -10.11
N THR A 69 -5.01 12.64 -10.67
CA THR A 69 -6.02 13.58 -11.15
C THR A 69 -6.84 14.28 -10.06
N LYS A 70 -6.61 13.97 -8.76
CA LYS A 70 -7.44 14.45 -7.65
C LYS A 70 -6.71 15.32 -6.61
N PHE A 71 -5.58 15.96 -6.93
CA PHE A 71 -4.92 16.92 -6.03
C PHE A 71 -5.58 18.31 -5.99
N SER A 72 -6.90 18.40 -5.82
CA SER A 72 -7.51 19.67 -5.42
C SER A 72 -7.09 19.98 -3.97
N LYS A 73 -7.16 21.26 -3.58
CA LYS A 73 -6.79 21.68 -2.21
C LYS A 73 -7.59 20.93 -1.14
N GLU A 74 -8.89 20.74 -1.36
CA GLU A 74 -9.79 20.03 -0.44
C GLU A 74 -9.40 18.54 -0.29
N HIS A 75 -9.11 17.84 -1.40
CA HIS A 75 -8.64 16.45 -1.34
C HIS A 75 -7.29 16.33 -0.62
N LEU A 76 -6.39 17.30 -0.82
CA LEU A 76 -5.10 17.30 -0.13
C LEU A 76 -5.26 17.47 1.38
N GLU A 77 -6.17 18.33 1.84
CA GLU A 77 -6.46 18.50 3.28
C GLU A 77 -7.01 17.22 3.91
N ILE A 78 -7.92 16.50 3.20
CA ILE A 78 -8.46 15.21 3.64
C ILE A 78 -7.35 14.14 3.68
N LEU A 79 -6.56 14.04 2.60
CA LEU A 79 -5.42 13.11 2.51
C LEU A 79 -4.41 13.35 3.63
N HIS A 80 -4.05 14.60 3.90
CA HIS A 80 -3.13 14.98 4.98
C HIS A 80 -3.67 14.55 6.35
N ALA A 81 -4.94 14.85 6.63
CA ALA A 81 -5.55 14.47 7.90
C ALA A 81 -5.62 12.94 8.08
N TRP A 82 -5.82 12.18 7.00
CA TRP A 82 -5.72 10.72 7.02
C TRP A 82 -4.29 10.25 7.25
N LEU A 83 -3.29 10.78 6.54
CA LEU A 83 -1.87 10.44 6.72
C LEU A 83 -1.39 10.74 8.15
N ASP A 84 -1.82 11.86 8.74
CA ASP A 84 -1.54 12.21 10.13
C ASP A 84 -2.13 11.18 11.11
N ASN A 85 -3.33 10.65 10.81
CA ASN A 85 -3.93 9.57 11.59
C ASN A 85 -3.15 8.26 11.45
N ILE A 86 -2.66 7.93 10.26
CA ILE A 86 -1.78 6.77 10.05
C ILE A 86 -0.51 6.94 10.88
N ILE A 87 0.22 8.06 10.73
CA ILE A 87 1.45 8.31 11.48
C ILE A 87 1.19 8.22 12.99
N SER A 88 0.13 8.87 13.48
CA SER A 88 -0.24 8.86 14.89
C SER A 88 -0.57 7.45 15.41
N PHE A 89 -1.33 6.67 14.64
CA PHE A 89 -1.63 5.29 14.99
C PHE A 89 -0.35 4.47 15.17
N TRP A 90 0.50 4.42 14.15
CA TRP A 90 1.71 3.59 14.18
C TRP A 90 2.66 4.03 15.30
N TYR A 91 2.81 5.33 15.52
CA TYR A 91 3.62 5.88 16.60
C TYR A 91 3.10 5.44 17.98
N HIS A 92 1.82 5.68 18.29
CA HIS A 92 1.26 5.39 19.61
C HIS A 92 1.01 3.91 19.88
N MET A 93 0.98 3.08 18.84
CA MET A 93 0.94 1.62 18.96
C MET A 93 2.31 0.99 19.19
N GLY A 94 3.40 1.78 19.14
CA GLY A 94 4.74 1.35 19.50
C GLY A 94 5.56 0.77 18.35
N TYR A 95 5.21 1.07 17.10
CA TYR A 95 5.99 0.69 15.94
C TYR A 95 7.17 1.64 15.72
N ASP A 96 8.27 1.10 15.19
CA ASP A 96 9.48 1.86 14.86
C ASP A 96 9.40 2.55 13.49
N PHE A 97 8.39 2.23 12.70
CA PHE A 97 8.17 2.78 11.37
C PHE A 97 6.69 2.90 11.04
N VAL A 98 6.37 3.77 10.10
CA VAL A 98 5.08 3.78 9.40
C VAL A 98 5.22 2.94 8.13
N ARG A 99 4.17 2.20 7.76
CA ARG A 99 4.05 1.55 6.46
C ARG A 99 2.76 1.98 5.78
N ILE A 100 2.85 2.26 4.49
CA ILE A 100 1.71 2.49 3.62
C ILE A 100 1.96 1.81 2.27
N GLU A 101 0.89 1.36 1.62
CA GLU A 101 0.93 0.79 0.28
C GLU A 101 0.65 1.87 -0.76
N ILE A 102 1.60 2.12 -1.67
CA ILE A 102 1.46 3.07 -2.77
C ILE A 102 1.83 2.35 -4.05
N ILE A 103 0.85 2.15 -4.92
CA ILE A 103 0.96 1.33 -6.12
C ILE A 103 1.19 2.22 -7.33
N PRO A 104 2.18 1.91 -8.21
CA PRO A 104 2.21 2.50 -9.55
C PRO A 104 0.87 2.27 -10.28
N PRO A 105 0.22 3.32 -10.82
CA PRO A 105 -1.12 3.19 -11.38
C PRO A 105 -1.11 2.42 -12.70
N TYR A 106 -1.19 1.10 -12.66
CA TYR A 106 -1.47 0.27 -13.84
C TYR A 106 -2.94 0.46 -14.25
N PRO A 107 -3.23 1.07 -15.42
CA PRO A 107 -4.59 1.33 -15.85
C PRO A 107 -5.34 0.05 -16.25
N ASP A 108 -6.67 0.15 -16.23
CA ASP A 108 -7.59 -0.82 -16.84
C ASP A 108 -7.45 -2.27 -16.32
N VAL A 109 -6.90 -2.46 -15.11
CA VAL A 109 -6.89 -3.76 -14.44
C VAL A 109 -8.31 -4.18 -14.09
N HIS A 110 -8.69 -5.40 -14.48
CA HIS A 110 -10.03 -5.91 -14.24
C HIS A 110 -10.19 -6.35 -12.77
N LEU A 111 -11.21 -5.79 -12.11
CA LEU A 111 -11.57 -6.11 -10.73
C LEU A 111 -13.05 -6.45 -10.66
N HIS A 112 -13.37 -7.58 -10.02
CA HIS A 112 -14.75 -7.92 -9.67
C HIS A 112 -15.11 -7.37 -8.30
N THR A 113 -16.04 -6.42 -8.27
CA THR A 113 -16.55 -5.83 -7.04
C THR A 113 -17.84 -6.54 -6.62
N ALA A 114 -17.85 -7.09 -5.41
CA ALA A 114 -19.03 -7.72 -4.80
C ALA A 114 -19.32 -7.14 -3.41
N VAL A 115 -20.53 -7.36 -2.91
CA VAL A 115 -20.89 -7.01 -1.52
C VAL A 115 -20.06 -7.87 -0.56
N ASP A 116 -19.50 -7.25 0.48
CA ASP A 116 -18.81 -8.01 1.52
C ASP A 116 -19.83 -8.85 2.32
N THR A 117 -19.63 -10.17 2.32
CA THR A 117 -20.50 -11.13 3.01
C THR A 117 -20.05 -11.45 4.43
N ALA A 118 -18.95 -10.83 4.90
CA ALA A 118 -18.47 -10.99 6.26
C ALA A 118 -19.56 -10.64 7.30
N SER A 119 -19.60 -11.39 8.40
CA SER A 119 -20.61 -11.25 9.45
C SER A 119 -20.61 -9.87 10.14
N LEU A 120 -19.46 -9.19 10.11
CA LEU A 120 -19.34 -7.78 10.45
C LEU A 120 -19.84 -6.96 9.25
N LYS A 121 -21.16 -6.81 9.16
CA LYS A 121 -21.83 -6.00 8.12
C LYS A 121 -21.33 -4.56 8.17
N ARG A 122 -20.50 -4.17 7.21
CA ARG A 122 -19.95 -2.81 7.11
C ARG A 122 -20.43 -2.05 5.86
N ASP A 123 -21.45 -2.54 5.15
CA ASP A 123 -21.87 -2.01 3.83
C ASP A 123 -20.68 -1.79 2.85
N LEU A 124 -19.59 -2.53 3.05
CA LEU A 124 -18.38 -2.44 2.27
C LEU A 124 -18.48 -3.29 1.01
N LYS A 125 -17.77 -2.85 -0.01
CA LYS A 125 -17.54 -3.62 -1.24
C LYS A 125 -16.16 -4.28 -1.16
N ARG A 126 -16.06 -5.50 -1.68
CA ARG A 126 -14.80 -6.24 -1.81
C ARG A 126 -14.43 -6.34 -3.28
N ASN A 127 -13.18 -6.00 -3.59
CA ASN A 127 -12.62 -6.17 -4.92
C ASN A 127 -11.83 -7.48 -4.98
N TRP A 128 -12.05 -8.24 -6.05
CA TRP A 128 -11.34 -9.46 -6.37
C TRP A 128 -10.62 -9.27 -7.71
N ALA A 129 -9.39 -9.76 -7.81
CA ALA A 129 -8.71 -9.81 -9.10
C ALA A 129 -9.49 -10.73 -10.05
N ASP A 130 -9.60 -10.33 -11.31
CA ASP A 130 -10.14 -11.20 -12.36
C ASP A 130 -9.17 -12.37 -12.58
N LEU A 131 -9.72 -13.57 -12.65
CA LEU A 131 -8.95 -14.79 -12.84
C LEU A 131 -8.79 -15.14 -14.32
N MET A 132 -9.74 -14.74 -15.16
CA MET A 132 -9.80 -15.15 -16.56
C MET A 132 -9.17 -14.09 -17.44
N ASP A 133 -9.58 -12.83 -17.28
CA ASP A 133 -9.24 -11.77 -18.20
C ASP A 133 -8.39 -10.68 -17.55
N GLY A 134 -7.59 -10.02 -18.37
CA GLY A 134 -6.82 -8.83 -18.02
C GLY A 134 -6.63 -7.94 -19.24
N PRO A 135 -6.10 -6.73 -19.07
CA PRO A 135 -5.91 -5.77 -20.16
C PRO A 135 -4.90 -6.21 -21.23
N ILE A 136 -4.09 -7.25 -20.98
CA ILE A 136 -3.10 -7.77 -21.93
C ILE A 136 -3.34 -9.26 -22.15
N SER A 137 -3.78 -9.62 -23.35
CA SER A 137 -3.96 -11.02 -23.79
C SER A 137 -3.16 -11.35 -25.06
N SER A 138 -2.63 -10.33 -25.73
CA SER A 138 -1.96 -10.42 -27.02
C SER A 138 -0.82 -9.40 -27.15
N TRP A 139 -0.01 -9.53 -28.21
CA TRP A 139 1.01 -8.53 -28.55
C TRP A 139 0.42 -7.16 -28.90
N ASP A 140 -0.72 -7.12 -29.59
CA ASP A 140 -1.42 -5.88 -29.91
C ASP A 140 -1.86 -5.15 -28.62
N ASP A 141 -2.36 -5.89 -27.62
CA ASP A 141 -2.70 -5.32 -26.32
C ASP A 141 -1.46 -4.76 -25.61
N PHE A 142 -0.35 -5.52 -25.61
CA PHE A 142 0.92 -5.11 -24.99
C PHE A 142 1.45 -3.80 -25.58
N GLU A 143 1.41 -3.65 -26.90
CA GLU A 143 1.90 -2.46 -27.61
C GLU A 143 1.01 -1.23 -27.37
N ASN A 144 -0.30 -1.44 -27.25
CA ASN A 144 -1.27 -0.36 -27.04
C ASN A 144 -1.54 -0.05 -25.57
N TYR A 145 -1.07 -0.90 -24.64
CA TYR A 145 -1.27 -0.71 -23.21
C TYR A 145 -0.59 0.57 -22.73
N LYS A 146 -1.32 1.36 -21.93
CA LYS A 146 -0.85 2.64 -21.39
C LYS A 146 0.05 2.41 -20.17
N TRP A 147 1.25 1.91 -20.41
CA TRP A 147 2.23 1.65 -19.36
C TRP A 147 2.45 2.90 -18.46
N PRO A 148 2.43 2.74 -17.12
CA PRO A 148 2.60 3.87 -16.22
C PRO A 148 3.98 4.50 -16.37
N ILE A 149 4.00 5.84 -16.34
CA ILE A 149 5.23 6.62 -16.35
C ILE A 149 5.46 7.13 -14.93
N ILE A 150 6.52 6.64 -14.29
CA ILE A 150 6.94 7.12 -12.97
C ILE A 150 7.52 8.53 -13.11
N THR A 151 6.97 9.47 -12.34
CA THR A 151 7.37 10.87 -12.25
C THR A 151 7.56 11.26 -10.78
N ASP A 152 8.22 12.40 -10.55
CA ASP A 152 8.50 12.86 -9.19
C ASP A 152 7.23 13.12 -8.35
N ASP A 153 6.10 13.38 -9.01
CA ASP A 153 4.80 13.56 -8.38
C ASP A 153 4.24 12.27 -7.73
N ASP A 154 4.66 11.08 -8.19
CA ASP A 154 4.27 9.80 -7.59
C ASP A 154 4.73 9.67 -6.13
N PHE A 155 5.77 10.42 -5.74
CA PHE A 155 6.36 10.38 -4.40
C PHE A 155 5.84 11.48 -3.47
N TYR A 156 4.73 12.15 -3.83
CA TYR A 156 4.14 13.20 -3.00
C TYR A 156 3.82 12.70 -1.59
N ILE A 157 3.17 11.53 -1.48
CA ILE A 157 2.79 10.94 -0.20
C ILE A 157 4.02 10.53 0.61
N HIS A 158 5.04 9.94 -0.04
CA HIS A 158 6.32 9.60 0.62
C HIS A 158 6.96 10.83 1.23
N ARG A 159 7.06 11.92 0.47
CA ARG A 159 7.62 13.19 0.96
C ARG A 159 6.80 13.76 2.10
N TYR A 160 5.47 13.67 2.04
CA TYR A 160 4.61 14.11 3.12
C TYR A 160 4.87 13.31 4.41
N ILE A 161 4.90 11.97 4.32
CA ILE A 161 5.17 11.12 5.48
C ILE A 161 6.55 11.44 6.06
N CYS A 162 7.61 11.36 5.25
CA CYS A 162 8.98 11.61 5.70
C CYS A 162 9.16 12.98 6.37
N LYS A 163 8.42 14.00 5.92
CA LYS A 163 8.45 15.34 6.52
C LYS A 163 7.76 15.41 7.88
N ASN A 164 6.76 14.57 8.13
CA ASN A 164 5.90 14.63 9.32
C ASN A 164 6.12 13.47 10.31
N LEU A 165 7.10 12.60 10.06
CA LEU A 165 7.45 11.52 11.01
C LEU A 165 7.95 12.09 12.35
N PRO A 166 7.51 11.51 13.48
CA PRO A 166 8.13 11.75 14.77
C PRO A 166 9.61 11.36 14.79
N GLU A 167 10.38 12.01 15.65
CA GLU A 167 11.79 11.67 15.86
C GLU A 167 11.96 10.19 16.23
N GLY A 168 12.97 9.54 15.64
CA GLY A 168 13.27 8.12 15.84
C GLY A 168 12.40 7.15 15.04
N MET A 169 11.37 7.63 14.34
CA MET A 169 10.49 6.79 13.52
C MET A 169 10.96 6.72 12.06
N GLY A 170 10.85 5.54 11.46
CA GLY A 170 11.14 5.30 10.05
C GLY A 170 9.90 5.30 9.15
N PHE A 171 10.14 5.17 7.85
CA PHE A 171 9.11 4.88 6.87
C PHE A 171 9.54 3.72 5.97
N ILE A 172 8.68 2.72 5.86
CA ILE A 172 8.85 1.60 4.93
C ILE A 172 7.83 1.76 3.81
N SER A 173 8.32 2.13 2.62
CA SER A 173 7.52 2.18 1.40
C SER A 173 7.23 0.77 0.90
N CYS A 174 6.03 0.55 0.35
CA CYS A 174 5.65 -0.71 -0.30
C CYS A 174 4.82 -0.46 -1.56
N HIS A 175 5.10 -1.22 -2.63
CA HIS A 175 4.45 -1.07 -3.95
C HIS A 175 3.16 -1.89 -4.12
N ALA A 176 2.66 -2.50 -3.04
CA ALA A 176 1.47 -3.37 -3.00
C ALA A 176 1.40 -4.44 -4.11
N GLY A 177 2.55 -5.06 -4.35
CA GLY A 177 2.75 -6.13 -5.32
C GLY A 177 4.21 -6.16 -5.78
N GLY A 178 4.69 -7.34 -6.14
CA GLY A 178 5.89 -7.53 -6.92
C GLY A 178 5.56 -7.69 -8.40
N VAL A 179 6.58 -8.07 -9.17
CA VAL A 179 6.46 -8.26 -10.62
C VAL A 179 5.37 -9.30 -10.96
N TYR A 180 5.29 -10.37 -10.17
CA TYR A 180 4.30 -11.43 -10.37
C TYR A 180 2.87 -10.93 -10.15
N GLU A 181 2.60 -10.23 -9.05
CA GLU A 181 1.25 -9.74 -8.72
C GLU A 181 0.73 -8.77 -9.78
N HIS A 182 1.60 -7.91 -10.29
CA HIS A 182 1.24 -7.01 -11.38
C HIS A 182 1.03 -7.75 -12.71
N ALA A 183 1.88 -8.74 -13.04
CA ALA A 183 1.69 -9.56 -14.23
C ALA A 183 0.36 -10.33 -14.19
N VAL A 184 0.00 -10.92 -13.04
CA VAL A 184 -1.31 -11.58 -12.85
C VAL A 184 -2.46 -10.60 -13.06
N ARG A 185 -2.37 -9.37 -12.57
CA ARG A 185 -3.41 -8.34 -12.79
C ARG A 185 -3.52 -7.90 -14.25
N LEU A 186 -2.44 -7.99 -15.02
CA LEU A 186 -2.40 -7.58 -16.43
C LEU A 186 -2.92 -8.66 -17.37
N PHE A 187 -2.69 -9.94 -17.06
CA PHE A 187 -3.16 -11.04 -17.89
C PHE A 187 -4.51 -11.62 -17.44
N GLY A 188 -4.77 -11.64 -16.13
CA GLY A 188 -5.63 -12.65 -15.52
C GLY A 188 -4.82 -13.91 -15.20
N TYR A 189 -5.13 -14.60 -14.10
CA TYR A 189 -4.34 -15.76 -13.64
C TYR A 189 -4.34 -16.93 -14.64
N GLU A 190 -5.49 -17.27 -15.20
CA GLU A 190 -5.66 -18.35 -16.17
C GLU A 190 -4.95 -18.01 -17.49
N ASN A 191 -5.20 -16.80 -18.02
CA ASN A 191 -4.53 -16.32 -19.23
C ASN A 191 -3.01 -16.25 -19.07
N LEU A 192 -2.48 -15.89 -17.89
CA LEU A 192 -1.06 -15.97 -17.62
C LEU A 192 -0.55 -17.42 -17.72
N CYS A 193 -1.28 -18.39 -17.14
CA CYS A 193 -0.91 -19.80 -17.19
C CYS A 193 -0.92 -20.35 -18.63
N ILE A 194 -1.91 -19.97 -19.43
CA ILE A 194 -2.02 -20.36 -20.85
C ILE A 194 -0.89 -19.73 -21.66
N ASN A 195 -0.66 -18.42 -21.53
CA ASN A 195 0.38 -17.71 -22.28
C ASN A 195 1.80 -18.15 -21.89
N LEU A 196 2.03 -18.66 -20.67
CA LEU A 196 3.32 -19.26 -20.30
C LEU A 196 3.67 -20.48 -21.18
N ILE A 197 2.66 -21.18 -21.72
CA ILE A 197 2.84 -22.31 -22.63
C ILE A 197 2.82 -21.84 -24.08
N ASP A 198 1.80 -21.07 -24.46
CA ASP A 198 1.49 -20.78 -25.86
C ASP A 198 2.24 -19.56 -26.42
N ASN A 199 2.57 -18.58 -25.57
CA ASN A 199 3.23 -17.33 -25.97
C ASN A 199 4.21 -16.83 -24.89
N PRO A 200 5.24 -17.63 -24.53
CA PRO A 200 6.14 -17.31 -23.43
C PRO A 200 6.92 -16.00 -23.64
N GLU A 201 7.15 -15.60 -24.89
CA GLU A 201 7.82 -14.34 -25.22
C GLU A 201 6.97 -13.11 -24.85
N LEU A 202 5.64 -13.18 -25.01
CA LEU A 202 4.74 -12.12 -24.55
C LEU A 202 4.77 -12.01 -23.01
N VAL A 203 4.73 -13.15 -22.32
CA VAL A 203 4.82 -13.17 -20.85
C VAL A 203 6.15 -12.56 -20.39
N LYS A 204 7.25 -12.94 -21.03
CA LYS A 204 8.57 -12.35 -20.76
C LYS A 204 8.57 -10.84 -20.97
N ALA A 205 8.02 -10.35 -22.09
CA ALA A 205 7.97 -8.92 -22.39
C ALA A 205 7.16 -8.13 -21.34
N VAL A 206 6.03 -8.67 -20.88
CA VAL A 206 5.23 -8.06 -19.80
C VAL A 206 5.99 -8.05 -18.48
N ILE A 207 6.60 -9.18 -18.09
CA ILE A 207 7.39 -9.29 -16.85
C ILE A 207 8.57 -8.32 -16.86
N ASP A 208 9.31 -8.26 -17.97
CA ASP A 208 10.42 -7.32 -18.14
C ASP A 208 9.92 -5.89 -18.01
N LYS A 209 8.79 -5.54 -18.64
CA LYS A 209 8.25 -4.19 -18.61
C LYS A 209 7.79 -3.77 -17.21
N VAL A 210 7.11 -4.66 -16.50
CA VAL A 210 6.74 -4.47 -15.10
C VAL A 210 8.00 -4.32 -14.23
N GLY A 211 9.02 -5.16 -14.46
CA GLY A 211 10.30 -5.09 -13.76
C GLY A 211 11.03 -3.75 -13.96
N GLU A 212 11.08 -3.23 -15.20
CA GLU A 212 11.63 -1.91 -15.51
C GLU A 212 10.92 -0.79 -14.74
N ILE A 213 9.58 -0.83 -14.70
CA ILE A 213 8.77 0.16 -13.98
C ILE A 213 9.01 0.05 -12.47
N THR A 214 9.04 -1.16 -11.92
CA THR A 214 9.32 -1.41 -10.49
C THR A 214 10.72 -0.95 -10.12
N LEU A 215 11.72 -1.18 -10.97
CA LEU A 215 13.08 -0.70 -10.75
C LEU A 215 13.10 0.83 -10.72
N LYS A 216 12.54 1.48 -11.75
CA LYS A 216 12.48 2.94 -11.83
C LYS A 216 11.76 3.60 -10.66
N TYR A 217 10.76 2.94 -10.09
CA TYR A 217 10.07 3.43 -8.89
C TYR A 217 10.94 3.35 -7.63
N ASN A 218 11.90 2.42 -7.59
CA ASN A 218 12.77 2.17 -6.43
C ASN A 218 14.13 2.88 -6.48
N GLU A 219 14.43 3.57 -7.58
CA GLU A 219 15.64 4.41 -7.74
C GLU A 219 15.52 5.72 -6.94
#